data_AF-A0A699WN59-F1
#
_entry.id   AF-A0A699WN59-F1
#
_cell.length_a   1.000
_cell.length_b   1.000
_cell.length_c   1.000
_cell.angle_alpha   90.00
_cell.angle_beta   90.00
_cell.angle_gamma   90.00
#
_symmetry.space_group_name_H-M   'P 1'
#
loop_
_entity.id
_entity.type
_entity.pdbx_description
1 polymer ?
#
loop_
_entity_poly.entity_id
_entity_poly.type
_entity_poly.pdbx_seq_one_letter_code
_entity_poly.pdbx_strand_id
1 'polypeptide(L)' 'MQEEIHEFERLKVWELVPRPDKVMVITLKWIYKVKLDELGEILKNKARLVARGYRQEEGIDFEESFALVAR' A
#
# COMPACT_ATOMS: atom_id res chain seq x y z
N MET A 1 13.02 8.04 -0.62
CA MET A 1 12.92 7.03 0.47
C MET A 1 13.26 7.60 1.84
N GLN A 2 14.52 7.96 2.16
CA GLN A 2 14.84 8.52 3.49
C GLN A 2 14.18 9.89 3.75
N GLU A 3 14.05 10.73 2.72
CA GLU A 3 13.34 12.01 2.80
C GLU A 3 11.83 11.82 3.04
N GLU A 4 11.21 10.85 2.35
CA GLU A 4 9.80 10.51 2.55
C GLU A 4 9.52 9.98 3.95
N ILE A 5 10.42 9.13 4.50
CA ILE A 5 10.31 8.63 5.87
C ILE A 5 10.33 9.80 6.86
N HIS A 6 11.29 10.71 6.73
CA HIS A 6 11.35 11.91 7.58
C HIS A 6 10.10 12.78 7.47
N GLU A 7 9.50 12.88 6.27
CA GLU A 7 8.28 13.64 6.08
C GLU A 7 7.07 12.98 6.78
N PHE A 8 6.96 11.65 6.75
CA PHE A 8 5.93 10.92 7.51
C PHE A 8 6.10 11.07 9.02
N GLU A 9 7.33 11.01 9.52
CA GLU A 9 7.64 11.25 10.94
C GLU A 9 7.26 12.68 11.36
N ARG A 10 7.61 13.67 10.53
CA ARG A 10 7.26 15.08 10.77
C ARG A 10 5.75 15.32 10.80
N LEU A 11 5.04 14.70 9.87
CA LEU A 11 3.58 14.81 9.75
C LEU A 11 2.84 13.90 10.76
N LYS A 12 3.56 13.06 11.51
CA LYS A 12 3.02 12.11 12.51
C LYS A 12 1.89 11.25 11.98
N VAL A 13 1.96 10.89 10.70
CA VAL A 13 0.89 10.15 10.05
C VAL A 13 1.03 8.65 10.37
N TRP A 14 2.26 8.18 10.61
CA TRP A 14 2.62 6.77 10.86
C TRP A 14 3.75 6.71 11.89
N GLU A 15 3.84 5.62 12.66
CA GLU A 15 4.94 5.33 13.59
C GLU A 15 5.62 4.02 13.18
N LEU A 16 6.95 4.03 13.12
CA LEU A 16 7.71 2.81 12.87
C LEU A 16 7.77 1.98 14.15
N VAL A 17 7.01 0.89 14.20
CA VAL A 17 6.99 -0.03 15.34
C VAL A 17 7.90 -1.25 15.10
N PRO A 18 8.57 -1.78 16.14
CA PRO A 18 9.28 -3.04 16.02
C PRO A 18 8.29 -4.16 15.67
N ARG A 19 8.79 -5.18 14.96
CA ARG A 19 7.97 -6.34 14.60
C ARG A 19 7.51 -7.04 15.89
N PRO A 20 6.19 -7.22 16.10
CA PRO A 20 5.70 -7.95 17.26
C PRO A 20 6.06 -9.43 17.18
N ASP A 21 6.44 -10.01 18.33
CA ASP A 21 6.80 -11.41 18.45
C ASP A 21 5.60 -12.33 18.24
N LYS A 22 5.84 -13.47 17.57
CA LYS A 22 4.83 -14.51 17.28
C LYS A 22 3.64 -14.06 16.42
N VAL A 23 3.69 -12.86 15.84
CA VAL A 23 2.70 -12.39 14.87
C VAL A 23 3.15 -12.72 13.45
N MET A 24 2.21 -13.23 12.65
CA MET A 24 2.44 -13.42 11.22
C MET A 24 2.29 -12.08 10.50
N VAL A 25 3.41 -11.47 10.13
CA VAL A 25 3.40 -10.22 9.37
C VAL A 25 2.89 -10.49 7.95
N ILE A 26 1.84 -9.78 7.55
CA ILE A 26 1.35 -9.84 6.17
C ILE A 26 2.40 -9.21 5.26
N THR A 27 2.93 -10.02 4.36
CA THR A 27 3.86 -9.53 3.34
C THR A 27 3.18 -8.54 2.41
N LEU A 28 3.91 -7.52 1.99
CA LEU A 28 3.46 -6.54 1.01
C LEU A 28 3.98 -6.89 -0.40
N LYS A 29 3.38 -6.31 -1.43
CA LYS A 29 3.91 -6.30 -2.80
C LYS A 29 3.63 -4.97 -3.47
N TRP A 30 4.54 -4.55 -4.34
CA TRP A 30 4.32 -3.42 -5.23
C TRP A 30 3.63 -3.88 -6.50
N ILE A 31 2.60 -3.16 -6.91
CA ILE A 31 1.95 -3.30 -8.22
C ILE A 31 2.28 -2.04 -9.02
N TYR A 32 2.95 -2.24 -10.15
CA TYR A 32 3.23 -1.19 -11.11
C TYR A 32 2.25 -1.30 -12.28
N LYS A 33 1.67 -0.17 -12.69
CA LYS A 33 0.79 -0.08 -13.86
C LYS A 33 1.09 1.19 -14.62
N VAL A 34 1.38 1.06 -15.91
CA VAL A 34 1.51 2.19 -16.81
C VAL A 34 0.12 2.55 -17.33
N LYS A 35 -0.24 3.82 -17.26
CA LYS A 35 -1.41 4.38 -17.95
C LYS A 35 -0.92 4.94 -19.28
N LEU A 36 -1.43 4.37 -20.36
CA LEU A 36 -1.19 4.85 -21.72
C LEU A 36 -2.32 5.80 -22.15
N ASP A 37 -2.03 6.67 -23.11
CA ASP A 37 -3.05 7.46 -23.81
C ASP A 37 -3.64 6.70 -25.01
N GLU A 38 -4.47 7.37 -25.81
CA GLU A 38 -5.12 6.79 -26.99
C GLU A 38 -4.14 6.45 -28.12
N LEU A 39 -2.95 7.08 -28.11
CA LEU A 39 -1.87 6.87 -29.08
C LEU A 39 -0.86 5.81 -28.58
N GLY A 40 -1.05 5.29 -27.37
CA GLY A 40 -0.16 4.31 -26.75
C GLY A 40 1.06 4.92 -26.06
N GLU A 41 1.12 6.25 -25.90
CA GLU A 41 2.20 6.93 -25.20
C GLU A 41 2.01 6.87 -23.67
N ILE A 42 3.13 6.93 -22.94
CA ILE A 42 3.12 6.82 -21.48
C ILE A 42 2.59 8.12 -20.87
N LEU A 43 1.34 8.09 -20.42
CA LEU A 43 0.69 9.22 -19.75
C LEU A 43 1.05 9.26 -18.25
N LYS A 44 1.10 8.10 -17.58
CA LYS A 44 1.47 8.05 -16.15
C LYS A 44 1.92 6.67 -15.69
N ASN A 45 3.02 6.61 -14.93
CA ASN A 45 3.38 5.43 -14.15
C ASN A 45 2.65 5.45 -12.80
N LYS A 46 1.92 4.38 -12.48
CA LYS A 46 1.24 4.19 -11.19
C LYS A 46 1.95 3.07 -10.43
N ALA A 47 2.27 3.32 -9.16
CA ALA A 47 2.71 2.31 -8.23
C ALA A 47 1.69 2.22 -7.09
N ARG A 48 1.41 1.00 -6.62
CA ARG A 48 0.55 0.75 -5.45
C ARG A 48 1.21 -0.28 -4.57
N LEU A 49 1.38 0.04 -3.29
CA LEU A 49 1.76 -0.95 -2.29
C LEU A 49 0.49 -1.63 -1.80
N VAL A 50 0.42 -2.95 -1.90
CA VAL A 50 -0.74 -3.73 -1.47
C VAL A 50 -0.32 -4.87 -0.55
N ALA A 51 -1.16 -5.17 0.42
CA ALA A 51 -1.05 -6.39 1.19
C ALA A 51 -1.23 -7.61 0.29
N ARG A 52 -0.49 -8.68 0.59
CA ARG A 52 -0.73 -9.99 -0.03
C ARG A 52 -1.95 -10.62 0.64
N GLY A 53 -3.14 -10.21 0.18
CA GLY A 53 -4.42 -10.50 0.84
C GLY A 53 -4.88 -11.95 0.91
N TYR A 54 -4.14 -12.93 0.36
CA TYR A 54 -4.53 -14.34 0.45
C TYR A 54 -4.46 -14.93 1.88
N ARG A 55 -3.96 -14.16 2.86
CA ARG A 55 -3.96 -14.51 4.28
C ARG A 55 -4.55 -13.42 5.17
N GLN A 56 -5.31 -12.48 4.61
CA GLN A 56 -5.97 -11.44 5.41
C GLN A 56 -7.32 -11.95 5.92
N GLU A 57 -7.53 -11.86 7.23
CA GLU A 57 -8.80 -12.16 7.88
C GLU A 57 -9.51 -10.86 8.29
N GLU A 58 -10.75 -10.67 7.82
CA GLU A 58 -11.59 -9.53 8.21
C GLU A 58 -11.87 -9.57 9.72
N GLY A 59 -11.76 -8.43 10.39
CA GLY A 59 -11.90 -8.31 11.85
C GLY A 59 -10.66 -8.77 12.65
N ILE A 60 -9.63 -9.31 11.99
CA ILE A 60 -8.32 -9.62 12.60
C ILE A 60 -7.24 -8.71 12.01
N ASP A 61 -7.10 -8.72 10.68
CA ASP A 61 -6.05 -7.99 9.97
C ASP A 61 -6.51 -6.64 9.41
N PHE A 62 -7.82 -6.46 9.20
CA PHE A 62 -8.43 -5.21 8.77
C PHE A 62 -9.89 -5.12 9.21
N GLU A 63 -10.37 -3.92 9.54
CA GLU A 63 -11.78 -3.66 9.88
C GLU A 63 -12.61 -3.21 8.68
N GLU A 64 -12.00 -2.55 7.69
CA GLU A 64 -12.70 -1.99 6.54
C GLU A 64 -11.93 -2.24 5.24
N SER A 65 -12.63 -2.68 4.19
CA SER A 65 -12.06 -2.82 2.85
C SER A 65 -12.52 -1.67 1.94
N PHE A 66 -11.58 -0.93 1.35
CA PHE A 66 -11.91 0.12 0.38
C PHE A 66 -11.99 -0.48 -1.03
N ALA A 67 -13.20 -0.61 -1.57
CA ALA A 67 -13.40 -0.95 -2.97
C ALA A 67 -13.22 0.31 -3.85
N LEU A 68 -12.32 0.24 -4.83
CA LEU A 68 -12.19 1.26 -5.89
C LEU A 68 -13.30 1.08 -6.94
N VAL A 69 -14.57 1.15 -6.53
CA VAL A 69 -15.68 1.28 -7.47
C VAL A 69 -16.28 2.66 -7.28
N ALA A 70 -15.86 3.60 -8.12
CA ALA A 70 -16.70 4.76 -8.39
C ALA A 70 -17.91 4.23 -9.17
N ARG A 71 -19.10 4.41 -8.60
CA ARG A 71 -20.36 4.16 -9.29
C ARG A 71 -20.78 5.41 -10.04
#